data_AF-A0A3D5Z668-F1
#
_entry.id   AF-A0A3D5Z668-F1
#
_cell.length_a   1.000
_cell.length_b   1.000
_cell.length_c   1.000
_cell.angle_alpha   90.00
_cell.angle_beta   90.00
_cell.angle_gamma   90.00
#
_symmetry.space_group_name_H-M   'P 1'
#
loop_
_entity.id
_entity.type
_entity.pdbx_description
1 polymer ?
#
loop_
_entity_poly.entity_id
_entity_poly.type
_entity_poly.pdbx_seq_one_letter_code
_entity_poly.pdbx_strand_id
1 'polypeptide(L)'
;MNKKGFVFVETIIVVTVLASSLLMVYGTFTTILSSEKRRVMFDDPAYIYRTYYLENFLVSLNMDQYVSKYLSKTDTTKQKIIELDCGDISLYNVVNAEAGLNGGELKKRIFCEEALKGSNEGKLNVKHVFLTFYDISDFKSCTTKTGKISNSATCKDYSDALKNINVNMIYYIRTLTGTGQGYRIIVEYEETEIDKSNAKNPVNGDCGSNYRKDGNKCYRTITKNYFNNVRMVPRGDISE
;
A
#
# COMPACT_ATOMS: atom_id res chain seq x y z
N MET A 1 26.10 43.64 -42.55
CA MET A 1 25.21 42.55 -42.06
C MET A 1 24.47 43.03 -40.82
N ASN A 2 23.14 42.95 -40.83
CA ASN A 2 22.24 43.60 -39.87
C ASN A 2 22.13 42.76 -38.57
N LYS A 3 23.01 43.01 -37.58
CA LYS A 3 23.14 42.19 -36.35
C LYS A 3 21.91 42.18 -35.44
N LYS A 4 20.94 43.08 -35.62
CA LYS A 4 19.75 43.21 -34.75
C LYS A 4 18.74 42.07 -34.93
N GLY A 5 18.61 41.51 -36.13
CA GLY A 5 17.69 40.38 -36.38
C GLY A 5 18.17 39.07 -35.75
N PHE A 6 19.49 38.86 -35.70
CA PHE A 6 20.10 37.67 -35.11
C PHE A 6 19.86 37.59 -33.59
N VAL A 7 20.05 38.72 -32.88
CA VAL A 7 19.84 38.82 -31.43
C VAL A 7 18.36 38.63 -31.05
N PHE A 8 17.43 39.09 -31.90
CA PHE A 8 15.99 38.95 -31.64
C PHE A 8 15.52 37.50 -31.75
N VAL A 9 15.98 36.76 -32.76
CA VAL A 9 15.66 35.33 -32.94
C VAL A 9 16.26 34.49 -31.80
N GLU A 10 17.50 34.77 -31.40
CA GLU A 10 18.15 34.12 -30.26
C GLU A 10 17.35 34.34 -28.96
N THR A 11 16.89 35.57 -28.71
CA THR A 11 16.07 35.91 -27.54
C THR A 11 14.74 35.15 -27.54
N ILE A 12 14.06 35.06 -28.69
CA ILE A 12 12.81 34.29 -28.81
C ILE A 12 13.04 32.80 -28.52
N ILE A 13 14.10 32.22 -29.07
CA ILE A 13 14.45 30.81 -28.82
C ILE A 13 14.71 30.60 -27.32
N VAL A 14 15.50 31.47 -26.68
CA VAL A 14 15.81 31.40 -25.25
C VAL A 14 14.54 31.50 -24.40
N VAL A 15 13.66 32.47 -24.68
CA VAL A 15 12.39 32.60 -23.95
C VAL A 15 11.50 31.38 -24.15
N THR A 16 11.45 30.82 -25.37
CA THR A 16 10.64 29.63 -25.66
C THR A 16 11.14 28.40 -24.91
N VAL A 17 12.46 28.20 -24.88
CA VAL A 17 13.10 27.11 -24.12
C VAL A 17 12.82 27.30 -22.62
N LEU A 18 13.05 28.49 -22.08
CA LEU A 18 12.79 28.81 -20.67
C LEU A 18 11.33 28.60 -20.28
N ALA A 19 10.38 29.07 -21.09
CA ALA A 19 8.95 28.90 -20.85
C ALA A 19 8.55 27.42 -20.88
N SER A 20 9.06 26.66 -21.84
CA SER A 20 8.80 25.21 -21.94
C SER A 20 9.36 24.45 -20.74
N SER A 21 10.59 24.77 -20.31
CA SER A 21 11.20 24.20 -19.11
C SER A 21 10.39 24.54 -17.85
N LEU A 22 9.92 25.78 -17.72
CA LEU A 22 9.12 26.22 -16.57
C LEU A 22 7.76 25.51 -16.51
N LEU A 23 7.08 25.34 -17.65
CA LEU A 23 5.84 24.57 -17.73
C LEU A 23 6.04 23.11 -17.33
N MET A 24 7.15 22.50 -17.77
CA MET A 24 7.50 21.14 -17.40
C MET A 24 7.73 21.02 -15.88
N VAL A 25 8.51 21.92 -15.29
CA VAL A 25 8.77 21.96 -13.85
C VAL A 25 7.49 22.21 -13.04
N TYR A 26 6.62 23.11 -13.51
CA TYR A 26 5.35 23.37 -12.85
C TYR A 26 4.42 22.16 -12.89
N GLY A 27 4.36 21.46 -14.03
CA GLY A 27 3.56 20.25 -14.18
C GLY A 27 4.04 19.10 -13.28
N THR A 28 5.36 18.89 -13.18
CA THR A 28 5.93 17.88 -12.29
C THR A 28 5.71 18.26 -10.83
N PHE A 29 5.97 19.51 -10.45
CA PHE A 29 5.74 20.01 -9.11
C PHE A 29 4.30 19.85 -8.66
N THR A 30 3.32 20.23 -9.49
CA THR A 30 1.89 20.10 -9.18
C THR A 30 1.48 18.64 -8.98
N THR A 31 2.05 17.73 -9.78
CA THR A 31 1.79 16.29 -9.67
C THR A 31 2.36 15.72 -8.38
N ILE A 32 3.58 16.11 -8.01
CA ILE A 32 4.22 15.72 -6.74
C ILE A 32 3.39 16.27 -5.57
N LEU A 33 3.08 17.57 -5.57
CA LEU A 33 2.30 18.21 -4.50
C LEU A 33 0.92 17.57 -4.29
N SER A 34 0.22 17.23 -5.38
CA SER A 34 -1.08 16.54 -5.30
C SER A 34 -0.94 15.14 -4.70
N SER A 35 0.15 14.45 -5.00
CA SER A 35 0.44 13.11 -4.46
C SER A 35 0.76 13.18 -2.97
N GLU A 36 1.58 14.15 -2.54
CA GLU A 36 1.92 14.37 -1.13
C GLU A 36 0.70 14.76 -0.30
N LYS A 37 -0.13 15.70 -0.78
CA LYS A 37 -1.38 16.06 -0.08
C LYS A 37 -2.28 14.84 0.16
N ARG A 38 -2.30 13.92 -0.79
CA ARG A 38 -3.08 12.68 -0.69
C ARG A 38 -2.46 11.68 0.28
N ARG A 39 -1.13 11.58 0.37
CA ARG A 39 -0.44 10.74 1.37
C ARG A 39 -0.65 11.27 2.79
N VAL A 40 -0.56 12.58 2.98
CA VAL A 40 -0.78 13.25 4.27
C VAL A 40 -2.20 12.99 4.83
N MET A 41 -3.21 12.75 3.97
CA MET A 41 -4.55 12.34 4.44
C MET A 41 -4.56 10.98 5.16
N PHE A 42 -3.52 10.18 4.99
CA PHE A 42 -3.37 8.84 5.53
C PHE A 42 -2.19 8.71 6.52
N ASP A 43 -1.32 9.72 6.57
CA ASP A 43 -0.16 9.72 7.45
C ASP A 43 -0.59 10.09 8.87
N ASP A 44 -0.48 9.12 9.78
CA ASP A 44 -0.45 9.36 11.22
C ASP A 44 0.90 8.86 11.76
N PRO A 45 1.60 9.64 12.62
CA PRO A 45 2.84 9.21 13.25
C PRO A 45 2.76 7.83 13.90
N ALA A 46 1.62 7.47 14.51
CA ALA A 46 1.45 6.17 15.15
C ALA A 46 1.60 5.01 14.17
N TYR A 47 1.07 5.12 12.95
CA TYR A 47 1.17 4.05 11.95
C TYR A 47 2.55 3.98 11.31
N ILE A 48 3.31 5.08 11.26
CA ILE A 48 4.73 5.03 10.87
C ILE A 48 5.49 4.12 11.84
N TYR A 49 5.32 4.33 13.16
CA TYR A 49 5.95 3.48 14.17
C TYR A 49 5.48 2.02 14.09
N ARG A 50 4.19 1.76 13.91
CA ARG A 50 3.69 0.39 13.73
C ARG A 50 4.26 -0.28 12.49
N THR A 51 4.45 0.48 11.41
CA THR A 51 5.06 -0.03 10.17
C THR A 51 6.51 -0.42 10.41
N TYR A 52 7.26 0.37 11.16
CA TYR A 52 8.63 0.02 11.55
C TYR A 52 8.71 -1.27 12.37
N TYR A 53 7.81 -1.47 13.34
CA TYR A 53 7.76 -2.73 14.10
C TYR A 53 7.37 -3.92 13.21
N LEU A 54 6.40 -3.73 12.32
CA LEU A 54 5.99 -4.74 11.36
C LEU A 54 7.13 -5.10 10.40
N GLU A 55 7.86 -4.10 9.88
CA GLU A 55 9.03 -4.31 9.03
C GLU A 55 10.06 -5.20 9.72
N ASN A 56 10.46 -4.85 10.95
CA ASN A 56 11.42 -5.64 11.72
C ASN A 56 10.95 -7.09 11.92
N PHE A 57 9.65 -7.29 12.16
CA PHE A 57 9.07 -8.62 12.25
C PHE A 57 9.13 -9.35 10.90
N LEU A 58 8.74 -8.71 9.80
CA LEU A 58 8.75 -9.32 8.47
C LEU A 58 10.18 -9.67 8.02
N VAL A 59 11.20 -8.85 8.35
CA VAL A 59 12.62 -9.20 8.12
C VAL A 59 13.06 -10.45 8.88
N SER A 60 12.37 -10.81 9.97
CA SER A 60 12.63 -12.05 10.72
C SER A 60 12.01 -13.31 10.10
N LEU A 61 11.19 -13.13 9.05
CA LEU A 61 10.56 -14.19 8.25
C LEU A 61 11.38 -14.48 6.99
N ASN A 62 11.07 -15.59 6.31
CA ASN A 62 11.66 -15.99 5.04
C ASN A 62 11.02 -15.24 3.85
N MET A 63 11.05 -13.91 3.89
CA MET A 63 10.38 -13.07 2.88
C MET A 63 10.94 -13.29 1.47
N ASP A 64 12.23 -13.54 1.32
CA ASP A 64 12.85 -13.79 0.01
C ASP A 64 12.28 -15.07 -0.64
N GLN A 65 12.03 -16.11 0.17
CA GLN A 65 11.44 -17.36 -0.30
C GLN A 65 9.96 -17.17 -0.68
N TYR A 66 9.22 -16.44 0.15
CA TYR A 66 7.82 -16.13 -0.12
C TYR A 66 7.65 -15.28 -1.39
N VAL A 67 8.42 -14.20 -1.52
CA VAL A 67 8.37 -13.29 -2.68
C VAL A 67 8.80 -14.01 -3.95
N SER A 68 9.90 -14.77 -3.94
CA SER A 68 10.35 -15.51 -5.13
C SER A 68 9.37 -16.60 -5.58
N LYS A 69 8.57 -17.16 -4.67
CA LYS A 69 7.53 -18.14 -4.97
C LYS A 69 6.34 -17.50 -5.70
N TYR A 70 5.92 -16.30 -5.29
CA TYR A 70 4.63 -15.74 -5.74
C TYR A 70 4.71 -14.47 -6.60
N LEU A 71 5.80 -13.71 -6.52
CA LEU A 71 5.94 -12.42 -7.19
C LEU A 71 6.86 -12.51 -8.41
N SER A 72 6.38 -12.08 -9.58
CA SER A 72 7.19 -11.93 -10.82
C SER A 72 6.55 -10.92 -11.76
N LYS A 73 7.34 -10.20 -12.58
CA LYS A 73 6.78 -9.41 -13.69
C LYS A 73 6.65 -10.21 -14.99
N THR A 74 7.44 -11.27 -15.14
CA THR A 74 7.64 -12.00 -16.39
C THR A 74 6.96 -13.37 -16.41
N ASP A 75 6.92 -14.05 -15.27
CA ASP A 75 6.29 -15.36 -15.12
C ASP A 75 4.78 -15.21 -14.99
N THR A 76 4.03 -15.68 -15.99
CA THR A 76 2.56 -15.59 -16.02
C THR A 76 1.86 -16.51 -15.02
N THR A 77 2.59 -17.38 -14.33
CA THR A 77 2.05 -18.21 -13.24
C THR A 77 2.11 -17.52 -11.87
N LYS A 78 2.81 -16.39 -11.80
CA LYS A 78 3.02 -15.57 -10.61
C LYS A 78 2.28 -14.23 -10.73
N GLN A 79 2.19 -13.51 -9.63
CA GLN A 79 1.45 -12.27 -9.53
C GLN A 79 2.38 -11.06 -9.51
N LYS A 80 1.86 -9.90 -9.92
CA LYS A 80 2.56 -8.60 -9.84
C LYS A 80 2.34 -7.85 -8.52
N ILE A 81 1.35 -8.30 -7.77
CA ILE A 81 1.03 -7.88 -6.41
C ILE A 81 0.48 -9.10 -5.68
N ILE A 82 0.89 -9.29 -4.43
CA ILE A 82 0.42 -10.39 -3.58
C ILE A 82 -0.06 -9.81 -2.26
N GLU A 83 -1.12 -10.38 -1.69
CA GLU A 83 -1.48 -10.13 -0.30
C GLU A 83 -0.75 -11.14 0.59
N LEU A 84 -0.12 -10.67 1.67
CA LEU A 84 0.60 -11.53 2.60
C LEU A 84 -0.37 -12.49 3.29
N ASP A 85 -0.12 -13.78 3.13
CA ASP A 85 -0.83 -14.83 3.85
C ASP A 85 0.04 -15.39 4.98
N CYS A 86 -0.29 -15.05 6.22
CA CYS A 86 0.41 -15.55 7.41
C CYS A 86 0.32 -17.08 7.55
N GLY A 87 -0.66 -17.74 6.93
CA GLY A 87 -0.79 -19.20 6.92
C GLY A 87 0.25 -19.89 6.04
N ASP A 88 0.91 -19.16 5.13
CA ASP A 88 1.85 -19.74 4.19
C ASP A 88 3.15 -20.18 4.87
N ILE A 89 3.44 -21.48 4.79
CA ILE A 89 4.63 -22.08 5.39
C ILE A 89 5.95 -21.54 4.81
N SER A 90 5.95 -20.99 3.59
CA SER A 90 7.17 -20.44 2.95
C SER A 90 7.66 -19.15 3.59
N LEU A 91 6.85 -18.50 4.45
CA LEU A 91 7.28 -17.40 5.30
C LEU A 91 8.14 -17.85 6.49
N TYR A 92 8.18 -19.14 6.78
CA TYR A 92 8.79 -19.67 8.00
C TYR A 92 9.87 -20.70 7.68
N ASN A 93 10.77 -20.89 8.63
CA ASN A 93 11.79 -21.93 8.49
C ASN A 93 11.20 -23.29 8.89
N VAL A 94 10.71 -24.03 7.90
CA VAL A 94 10.18 -25.39 8.10
C VAL A 94 11.31 -26.40 8.07
N VAL A 95 11.33 -27.29 9.07
CA VAL A 95 12.38 -28.32 9.19
C VAL A 95 12.29 -29.34 8.04
N ASN A 96 11.09 -29.61 7.51
CA ASN A 96 10.78 -30.39 6.30
C ASN A 96 9.39 -30.02 5.76
N ALA A 97 9.08 -30.32 4.49
CA ALA A 97 7.79 -30.01 3.86
C ALA A 97 6.56 -30.68 4.52
N GLU A 98 6.78 -31.77 5.26
CA GLU A 98 5.73 -32.57 5.92
C GLU A 98 5.62 -32.31 7.44
N ALA A 99 6.59 -31.63 8.05
CA ALA A 99 6.59 -31.35 9.49
C ALA A 99 6.12 -29.91 9.74
N GLY A 100 5.15 -29.74 10.65
CA GLY A 100 4.66 -28.43 11.06
C GLY A 100 5.75 -27.53 11.68
N LEU A 101 5.41 -26.26 11.91
CA LEU A 101 6.31 -25.29 12.52
C LEU A 101 6.74 -25.73 13.92
N ASN A 102 8.03 -25.59 14.24
CA ASN A 102 8.55 -25.83 15.58
C ASN A 102 8.43 -24.57 16.45
N GLY A 103 8.69 -24.72 17.75
CA GLY A 103 8.42 -23.72 18.80
C GLY A 103 8.56 -22.24 18.39
N GLY A 104 9.74 -21.81 17.96
CA GLY A 104 10.00 -20.41 17.60
C GLY A 104 9.24 -19.93 16.35
N GLU A 105 9.19 -20.75 15.31
CA GLU A 105 8.52 -20.43 14.04
C GLU A 105 7.00 -20.44 14.18
N LEU A 106 6.45 -21.34 15.01
CA LEU A 106 5.02 -21.35 15.33
C LEU A 106 4.61 -20.06 16.04
N LYS A 107 5.44 -19.53 16.95
CA LYS A 107 5.19 -18.23 17.61
C LYS A 107 5.21 -17.07 16.62
N LYS A 108 6.10 -17.10 15.62
CA LYS A 108 6.11 -16.11 14.55
C LYS A 108 4.82 -16.17 13.75
N ARG A 109 4.33 -17.36 13.39
CA ARG A 109 3.06 -17.52 12.69
C ARG A 109 1.87 -16.96 13.48
N ILE A 110 1.76 -17.35 14.75
CA ILE A 110 0.70 -16.85 15.63
C ILE A 110 0.77 -15.32 15.73
N PHE A 111 1.96 -14.75 15.88
CA PHE A 111 2.12 -13.29 15.91
C PHE A 111 1.72 -12.65 14.58
N CYS A 112 2.08 -13.23 13.43
CA CYS A 112 1.66 -12.75 12.12
C CYS A 112 0.14 -12.72 12.03
N GLU A 113 -0.53 -13.82 12.36
CA GLU A 113 -1.99 -13.93 12.37
C GLU A 113 -2.64 -12.92 13.35
N GLU A 114 -2.04 -12.68 14.52
CA GLU A 114 -2.52 -11.68 15.48
C GLU A 114 -2.25 -10.23 15.08
N ALA A 115 -1.19 -9.98 14.29
CA ALA A 115 -0.89 -8.67 13.75
C ALA A 115 -1.88 -8.29 12.65
N LEU A 116 -2.21 -9.25 11.76
CA LEU A 116 -3.13 -9.12 10.62
C LEU A 116 -4.60 -9.31 11.02
N LYS A 117 -5.01 -8.64 12.10
CA LYS A 117 -6.42 -8.50 12.49
C LYS A 117 -6.72 -7.00 12.58
N GLY A 118 -7.45 -6.48 11.60
CA GLY A 118 -7.88 -5.08 11.59
C GLY A 118 -8.88 -4.76 12.71
N SER A 119 -9.38 -3.52 12.74
CA SER A 119 -10.55 -3.13 13.55
C SER A 119 -10.40 -3.30 15.07
N ASN A 120 -9.23 -2.97 15.62
CA ASN A 120 -8.91 -3.05 17.05
C ASN A 120 -8.86 -4.48 17.63
N GLU A 121 -8.85 -5.50 16.78
CA GLU A 121 -8.77 -6.90 17.19
C GLU A 121 -7.35 -7.44 17.17
N GLY A 122 -6.47 -6.84 16.37
CA GLY A 122 -5.07 -7.22 16.25
C GLY A 122 -4.13 -6.38 17.10
N LYS A 123 -2.93 -6.92 17.35
CA LYS A 123 -1.89 -6.22 18.13
C LYS A 123 -1.41 -4.94 17.44
N LEU A 124 -1.50 -4.88 16.11
CA LEU A 124 -1.05 -3.75 15.30
C LEU A 124 -2.19 -3.10 14.48
N ASN A 125 -3.41 -3.65 14.52
CA ASN A 125 -4.55 -3.26 13.68
C ASN A 125 -4.24 -3.26 12.18
N VAL A 126 -3.42 -4.21 11.72
CA VAL A 126 -3.13 -4.37 10.30
C VAL A 126 -4.31 -5.10 9.67
N LYS A 127 -4.90 -4.50 8.65
CA LYS A 127 -5.99 -5.09 7.88
C LYS A 127 -5.47 -5.85 6.66
N HIS A 128 -4.56 -5.23 5.90
CA HIS A 128 -3.96 -5.82 4.71
C HIS A 128 -2.47 -5.51 4.66
N VAL A 129 -1.68 -6.48 4.16
CA VAL A 129 -0.28 -6.28 3.81
C VAL A 129 -0.11 -6.73 2.36
N PHE A 130 0.23 -5.81 1.47
CA PHE A 130 0.52 -6.11 0.08
C PHE A 130 2.01 -6.06 -0.20
N LEU A 131 2.50 -6.98 -1.03
CA LEU A 131 3.83 -6.95 -1.59
C LEU A 131 3.76 -6.73 -3.09
N THR A 132 4.59 -5.82 -3.58
CA THR A 132 4.69 -5.50 -5.01
C THR A 132 6.13 -5.10 -5.35
N PHE A 133 6.46 -4.98 -6.62
CA PHE A 133 7.77 -4.44 -7.03
C PHE A 133 7.93 -2.99 -6.57
N TYR A 134 9.17 -2.59 -6.28
CA TYR A 134 9.43 -1.23 -5.83
C TYR A 134 9.01 -0.17 -6.87
N ASP A 135 9.25 -0.47 -8.15
CA ASP A 135 8.65 0.24 -9.29
C ASP A 135 7.24 -0.26 -9.57
N ILE A 136 6.28 0.67 -9.50
CA ILE A 136 4.85 0.45 -9.68
C ILE A 136 4.29 1.10 -10.96
N SER A 137 5.15 1.38 -11.94
CA SER A 137 4.76 1.92 -13.25
C SER A 137 3.63 1.10 -13.90
N ASP A 138 3.74 -0.23 -13.87
CA ASP A 138 2.72 -1.17 -14.34
C ASP A 138 1.39 -1.03 -13.59
N PHE A 139 1.44 -0.86 -12.26
CA PHE A 139 0.22 -0.63 -11.49
C PHE A 139 -0.45 0.69 -11.89
N LYS A 140 0.33 1.73 -12.15
CA LYS A 140 -0.21 3.05 -12.57
C LYS A 140 -0.84 2.99 -13.96
N SER A 141 -0.33 2.16 -14.87
CA SER A 141 -0.93 1.94 -16.19
C SER A 141 -2.22 1.10 -16.11
N CYS A 142 -2.30 0.19 -15.13
CA CYS A 142 -3.47 -0.64 -14.86
C CYS A 142 -4.57 0.05 -14.04
N THR A 143 -4.34 1.27 -13.53
CA THR A 143 -5.30 1.97 -12.66
C THR A 143 -5.58 3.40 -13.11
N THR A 144 -6.76 3.91 -12.80
CA THR A 144 -7.13 5.31 -13.08
C THR A 144 -6.91 6.20 -11.86
N LYS A 145 -6.85 7.52 -12.07
CA LYS A 145 -6.82 8.52 -10.97
C LYS A 145 -8.07 8.48 -10.09
N THR A 146 -9.16 7.87 -10.57
CA THR A 146 -10.43 7.66 -9.86
C THR A 146 -10.52 6.28 -9.20
N GLY A 147 -9.42 5.53 -9.15
CA GLY A 147 -9.34 4.29 -8.37
C GLY A 147 -9.99 3.09 -9.07
N LYS A 148 -10.25 3.17 -10.37
CA LYS A 148 -10.70 2.01 -11.16
C LYS A 148 -9.48 1.20 -11.61
N ILE A 149 -9.60 -0.11 -11.57
CA ILE A 149 -8.61 -1.05 -12.11
C ILE A 149 -9.10 -1.52 -13.49
N SER A 150 -8.18 -1.61 -14.46
CA SER A 150 -8.46 -2.16 -15.78
C SER A 150 -8.69 -3.67 -15.70
N ASN A 151 -9.68 -4.17 -16.44
CA ASN A 151 -9.98 -5.60 -16.57
C ASN A 151 -9.20 -6.28 -17.72
N SER A 152 -8.20 -5.59 -18.30
CA SER A 152 -7.36 -6.18 -19.34
C SER A 152 -6.57 -7.36 -18.80
N ALA A 153 -6.25 -8.35 -19.65
CA ALA A 153 -5.51 -9.54 -19.25
C ALA A 153 -4.19 -9.20 -18.53
N THR A 154 -3.49 -8.16 -18.97
CA THR A 154 -2.23 -7.67 -18.39
C THR A 154 -2.35 -7.07 -16.99
N CYS A 155 -3.57 -6.72 -16.57
CA CYS A 155 -3.91 -6.08 -15.30
C CYS A 155 -4.72 -6.99 -14.38
N LYS A 156 -4.99 -8.23 -14.81
CA LYS A 156 -5.84 -9.17 -14.08
C LYS A 156 -5.33 -9.45 -12.67
N ASP A 157 -4.02 -9.62 -12.49
CA ASP A 157 -3.43 -9.88 -11.16
C ASP A 157 -3.73 -8.73 -10.18
N TYR A 158 -3.64 -7.48 -10.64
CA TYR A 158 -4.03 -6.32 -9.83
C TYR A 158 -5.52 -6.32 -9.54
N SER A 159 -6.36 -6.63 -10.52
CA SER A 159 -7.81 -6.67 -10.33
C SER A 159 -8.24 -7.76 -9.35
N ASP A 160 -7.58 -8.92 -9.38
CA ASP A 160 -7.92 -10.07 -8.55
C ASP A 160 -7.43 -9.84 -7.11
N ALA A 161 -6.18 -9.42 -6.92
CA ALA A 161 -5.62 -9.12 -5.60
C ALA A 161 -6.32 -7.96 -4.89
N LEU A 162 -6.88 -7.01 -5.66
CA LEU A 162 -7.48 -5.79 -5.13
C LEU A 162 -9.01 -5.73 -5.30
N LYS A 163 -9.66 -6.86 -5.55
CA LYS A 163 -11.09 -6.91 -5.88
C LYS A 163 -12.02 -6.39 -4.78
N ASN A 164 -11.61 -6.53 -3.52
CA ASN A 164 -12.43 -6.22 -2.34
C ASN A 164 -11.78 -5.20 -1.39
N ILE A 165 -10.77 -4.46 -1.87
CA ILE A 165 -10.09 -3.46 -1.05
C ILE A 165 -10.78 -2.10 -1.09
N ASN A 166 -10.50 -1.28 -0.10
CA ASN A 166 -10.93 0.11 -0.09
C ASN A 166 -10.27 0.87 -1.27
N VAL A 167 -11.04 1.66 -2.02
CA VAL A 167 -10.51 2.50 -3.11
C VAL A 167 -9.38 3.44 -2.66
N ASN A 168 -9.36 3.81 -1.38
CA ASN A 168 -8.29 4.59 -0.78
C ASN A 168 -6.93 3.89 -0.85
N MET A 169 -6.88 2.56 -0.79
CA MET A 169 -5.65 1.81 -1.03
C MET A 169 -5.14 2.03 -2.46
N ILE A 170 -6.00 1.96 -3.47
CA ILE A 170 -5.60 2.24 -4.87
C ILE A 170 -5.10 3.67 -4.99
N TYR A 171 -5.80 4.62 -4.38
CA TYR A 171 -5.36 6.01 -4.34
C TYR A 171 -3.99 6.19 -3.71
N TYR A 172 -3.75 5.52 -2.58
CA TYR A 172 -2.49 5.54 -1.88
C TYR A 172 -1.36 4.92 -2.72
N ILE A 173 -1.52 3.69 -3.22
CA ILE A 173 -0.52 3.00 -4.04
C ILE A 173 -0.14 3.86 -5.25
N ARG A 174 -1.12 4.50 -5.93
CA ARG A 174 -0.85 5.38 -7.07
C ARG A 174 0.03 6.58 -6.72
N THR A 175 0.01 7.04 -5.47
CA THR A 175 0.91 8.13 -5.04
C THR A 175 2.35 7.66 -4.99
N LEU A 176 2.61 6.38 -4.75
CA LEU A 176 3.94 5.84 -4.51
C LEU A 176 4.87 6.06 -5.71
N THR A 177 6.14 6.32 -5.41
CA THR A 177 7.19 6.62 -6.39
C THR A 177 8.44 5.84 -6.03
N GLY A 178 9.31 5.61 -7.00
CA GLY A 178 10.55 4.87 -6.82
C GLY A 178 10.90 4.09 -8.08
N THR A 179 12.20 3.98 -8.35
CA THR A 179 12.77 3.14 -9.41
C THR A 179 13.87 2.26 -8.81
N GLY A 180 14.15 1.15 -9.47
CA GLY A 180 15.21 0.21 -9.07
C GLY A 180 14.68 -1.07 -8.42
N GLN A 181 15.63 -1.90 -7.99
CA GLN A 181 15.38 -3.28 -7.57
C GLN A 181 14.78 -3.40 -6.17
N GLY A 182 14.17 -4.57 -5.94
CA GLY A 182 13.53 -4.95 -4.68
C GLY A 182 12.01 -4.86 -4.73
N TYR A 183 11.40 -5.20 -3.60
CA TYR A 183 9.95 -5.16 -3.43
C TYR A 183 9.58 -4.09 -2.41
N ARG A 184 8.30 -3.77 -2.36
CA ARG A 184 7.70 -2.83 -1.45
C ARG A 184 6.61 -3.53 -0.68
N ILE A 185 6.61 -3.31 0.62
CA ILE A 185 5.51 -3.68 1.49
C ILE A 185 4.61 -2.48 1.64
N ILE A 186 3.32 -2.68 1.43
CA ILE A 186 2.27 -1.68 1.56
C ILE A 186 1.31 -2.19 2.63
N VAL A 187 1.05 -1.38 3.64
CA VAL A 187 0.28 -1.79 4.81
C VAL A 187 -0.97 -0.93 4.91
N GLU A 188 -2.13 -1.58 5.04
CA GLU A 188 -3.40 -0.97 5.45
C GLU A 188 -3.60 -1.22 6.93
N TYR A 189 -3.79 -0.14 7.68
CA TYR A 189 -4.26 -0.18 9.05
C TYR A 189 -5.72 0.22 9.07
N GLU A 190 -6.52 -0.45 9.89
CA GLU A 190 -7.93 -0.12 10.07
C GLU A 190 -8.26 -0.02 11.55
N GLU A 191 -8.82 1.11 11.94
CA GLU A 191 -9.31 1.33 13.30
C GLU A 191 -10.75 1.79 13.27
N THR A 192 -11.52 1.26 14.22
CA THR A 192 -12.91 1.63 14.40
C THR A 192 -13.06 2.42 15.69
N GLU A 193 -13.51 3.66 15.57
CA GLU A 193 -13.76 4.56 16.68
C GLU A 193 -15.25 4.73 16.93
N ILE A 194 -15.62 5.08 18.17
CA ILE A 194 -17.00 5.41 18.53
C ILE A 194 -17.19 6.92 18.44
N ASP A 195 -18.12 7.35 17.58
CA ASP A 195 -18.56 8.74 17.48
C ASP A 195 -19.60 9.05 18.56
N LYS A 196 -19.09 9.60 19.67
CA LYS A 196 -19.93 9.99 20.82
C LYS A 196 -20.89 11.15 20.52
N SER A 197 -20.71 11.86 19.40
CA SER A 197 -21.62 12.95 19.01
C SER A 197 -22.93 12.45 18.40
N ASN A 198 -22.95 11.20 17.91
CA ASN A 198 -24.09 10.63 17.22
C ASN A 198 -24.64 9.41 17.98
N ALA A 199 -25.56 9.68 18.90
CA ALA A 199 -26.15 8.69 19.80
C ALA A 199 -27.63 8.43 19.46
N LYS A 200 -28.03 7.16 19.53
CA LYS A 200 -29.43 6.73 19.45
C LYS A 200 -29.77 5.73 20.55
N ASN A 201 -31.06 5.56 20.80
CA ASN A 201 -31.53 4.53 21.72
C ASN A 201 -31.49 3.16 21.03
N PRO A 202 -31.08 2.09 21.74
CA PRO A 202 -31.19 0.73 21.23
C PRO A 202 -32.66 0.36 20.99
N VAL A 203 -32.91 -0.38 19.90
CA VAL A 203 -34.24 -0.94 19.59
C VAL A 203 -34.19 -2.41 19.93
N ASN A 204 -35.02 -2.87 20.87
CA ASN A 204 -35.00 -4.24 21.40
C ASN A 204 -33.62 -4.70 21.92
N GLY A 205 -32.81 -3.76 22.42
CA GLY A 205 -31.45 -4.03 22.91
C GLY A 205 -30.37 -4.04 21.82
N ASP A 206 -30.74 -3.93 20.54
CA ASP A 206 -29.83 -3.90 19.40
C ASP A 206 -29.57 -2.47 18.91
N CYS A 207 -28.36 -2.23 18.43
CA CYS A 207 -27.91 -0.98 17.85
C CYS A 207 -27.95 -0.99 16.32
N GLY A 208 -28.11 -2.14 15.68
CA GLY A 208 -28.07 -2.29 14.23
C GLY A 208 -26.67 -2.04 13.65
N SER A 209 -26.56 -2.12 12.32
CA SER A 209 -25.27 -1.98 11.62
C SER A 209 -24.67 -0.59 11.78
N ASN A 210 -23.34 -0.53 11.95
CA ASN A 210 -22.55 0.70 12.13
C ASN A 210 -22.79 1.46 13.44
N TYR A 211 -23.37 0.81 14.45
CA TYR A 211 -23.49 1.37 15.79
C TYR A 211 -23.02 0.35 16.83
N ARG A 212 -22.35 0.84 17.87
CA ARG A 212 -21.89 0.02 19.00
C ARG A 212 -22.58 0.50 20.27
N LYS A 213 -22.99 -0.46 21.10
CA LYS A 213 -23.56 -0.18 22.41
C LYS A 213 -22.44 0.26 23.36
N ASP A 214 -22.63 1.39 24.01
CA ASP A 214 -21.79 1.88 25.11
C ASP A 214 -22.72 2.39 26.22
N GLY A 215 -22.77 1.64 27.32
CA GLY A 215 -23.79 1.78 28.35
C GLY A 215 -25.21 1.57 27.81
N ASN A 216 -26.08 2.57 28.01
CA ASN A 216 -27.50 2.51 27.63
C ASN A 216 -27.79 3.13 26.26
N LYS A 217 -26.77 3.58 25.52
CA LYS A 217 -26.92 4.19 24.20
C LYS A 217 -26.14 3.44 23.14
N CYS A 218 -26.59 3.61 21.90
CA CYS A 218 -25.90 3.17 20.72
C CYS A 218 -25.21 4.36 20.08
N TYR A 219 -23.93 4.25 19.80
CA TYR A 219 -23.15 5.30 19.17
C TYR A 219 -22.65 4.84 17.81
N ARG A 220 -22.63 5.75 16.86
CA ARG A 220 -22.15 5.45 15.50
C ARG A 220 -20.69 5.01 15.58
N THR A 221 -20.33 3.98 14.82
CA THR A 221 -18.94 3.58 14.63
C THR A 221 -18.39 4.23 13.36
N ILE A 222 -17.19 4.81 13.45
CA ILE A 222 -16.45 5.38 12.33
C ILE A 222 -15.20 4.53 12.12
N THR A 223 -15.06 3.97 10.93
CA THR A 223 -13.86 3.23 10.54
C THR A 223 -12.93 4.14 9.76
N LYS A 224 -11.68 4.25 10.21
CA LYS A 224 -10.61 5.01 9.56
C LYS A 224 -9.58 4.03 9.01
N ASN A 225 -9.02 4.37 7.85
CA ASN A 225 -7.98 3.59 7.21
C ASN A 225 -6.73 4.45 7.09
N TYR A 226 -5.59 3.87 7.43
CA TYR A 226 -4.29 4.51 7.35
C TYR A 226 -3.37 3.63 6.53
N PHE A 227 -2.46 4.25 5.80
CA PHE A 227 -1.64 3.52 4.85
C PHE A 227 -0.18 3.88 5.06
N ASN A 228 0.67 2.87 5.00
CA ASN A 228 2.11 3.08 5.04
C ASN A 228 2.81 2.16 4.06
N ASN A 229 4.09 2.43 3.78
CA ASN A 229 4.87 1.59 2.89
C ASN A 229 6.35 1.59 3.28
N VAL A 230 7.00 0.46 3.03
CA VAL A 230 8.43 0.26 3.27
C VAL A 230 9.03 -0.42 2.05
N ARG A 231 10.21 0.04 1.65
CA ARG A 231 11.02 -0.65 0.64
C ARG A 231 11.79 -1.78 1.32
N MET A 232 11.71 -2.97 0.75
CA MET A 232 12.57 -4.08 1.11
C MET A 232 13.51 -4.42 -0.05
N VAL A 233 14.79 -4.57 0.29
CA VAL A 233 15.79 -5.06 -0.64
C VAL A 233 16.02 -6.53 -0.28
N PRO A 234 15.74 -7.47 -1.19
CA PRO A 234 15.94 -8.89 -0.93
C PRO A 234 17.42 -9.19 -0.67
N ARG A 235 17.72 -10.26 0.08
CA ARG A 235 19.11 -10.70 0.31
C ARG A 235 19.68 -11.54 -0.85
N GLY A 236 18.87 -11.83 -1.88
CA GLY A 236 19.26 -12.52 -3.11
C GLY A 236 18.52 -11.99 -4.35
N ASP A 237 18.94 -12.42 -5.54
CA ASP A 237 18.39 -11.95 -6.83
C ASP A 237 16.90 -12.33 -6.98
N ILE A 238 16.02 -11.32 -6.95
CA ILE A 238 14.67 -11.44 -7.49
C ILE A 238 14.79 -11.16 -8.98
N SER A 239 14.60 -12.18 -9.82
CA SER A 239 14.57 -11.99 -11.28
C SER A 239 13.43 -11.03 -11.63
N GLU A 240 13.77 -9.89 -12.25
CA GLU A 240 12.80 -8.94 -12.79
C GLU A 240 11.93 -9.56 -13.88
#